data_AF-A0A239DJ16-F1
#
_entry.id   AF-A0A239DJ16-F1
#
_cell.length_a   1.000
_cell.length_b   1.000
_cell.length_c   1.000
_cell.angle_alpha   90.00
_cell.angle_beta   90.00
_cell.angle_gamma   90.00
#
_symmetry.space_group_name_H-M   'P 1'
#
loop_
_entity.id
_entity.type
_entity.pdbx_description
1 polymer ?
#
loop_
_entity_poly.entity_id
_entity_poly.type
_entity_poly.pdbx_seq_one_letter_code
_entity_poly.pdbx_strand_id
1 'polypeptide(L)'
;MRTFFTGLLGAMAVATVAAPASAAVTIVNDKCVSVSDSAGCLFNGNIAAQFTAETQSVYNAARDPDISLTHLFKSDDGQGFLGTITFDDASETSGTWSTNGFLVDYLAVKAGSQFVLYSIAPASSGTWSTAGLVNGRGIKRELSHLSFFGSAVQAAVPEPTSWAMMIAGFGLIGAGMRSRRKDGAALCQA
;
A
#
# COMPACT_ATOMS: atom_id res chain seq x y z
N MET A 1 59.02 -24.72 43.45
CA MET A 1 58.57 -23.82 42.36
C MET A 1 58.06 -24.67 41.22
N ARG A 2 56.73 -24.74 41.03
CA ARG A 2 56.03 -24.98 39.75
C ARG A 2 54.53 -25.12 40.00
N THR A 3 53.84 -24.01 39.75
CA THR A 3 52.39 -23.83 39.66
C THR A 3 51.87 -24.43 38.35
N PHE A 4 50.79 -25.21 38.39
CA PHE A 4 49.98 -25.53 37.21
C PHE A 4 48.55 -25.08 37.47
N PHE A 5 48.15 -24.03 36.73
CA PHE A 5 46.80 -23.49 36.67
C PHE A 5 46.09 -24.12 35.46
N THR A 6 45.05 -24.90 35.70
CA THR A 6 44.19 -25.49 34.66
C THR A 6 43.04 -24.54 34.37
N GLY A 7 43.07 -23.89 33.21
CA GLY A 7 41.92 -23.20 32.62
C GLY A 7 41.41 -23.99 31.43
N LEU A 8 40.15 -24.42 31.44
CA LEU A 8 39.50 -25.02 30.28
C LEU A 8 38.35 -24.09 29.82
N LEU A 9 38.43 -23.71 28.54
CA LEU A 9 37.56 -22.79 27.84
C LEU A 9 36.14 -23.35 27.66
N GLY A 10 35.13 -22.49 27.84
CA GLY A 10 33.78 -22.69 27.34
C GLY A 10 33.68 -22.22 25.87
N ALA A 11 33.26 -23.11 24.98
CA ALA A 11 32.99 -22.79 23.58
C ALA A 11 31.55 -22.30 23.43
N MET A 12 31.36 -21.01 23.10
CA MET A 12 30.08 -20.47 22.63
C MET A 12 29.94 -20.72 21.13
N ALA A 13 28.94 -21.53 20.74
CA ALA A 13 28.55 -21.71 19.36
C ALA A 13 27.71 -20.50 18.88
N VAL A 14 28.24 -19.73 17.95
CA VAL A 14 27.53 -18.64 17.28
C VAL A 14 26.70 -19.23 16.14
N ALA A 15 25.38 -19.26 16.29
CA ALA A 15 24.47 -19.62 15.21
C ALA A 15 24.37 -18.46 14.20
N THR A 16 25.05 -18.59 13.07
CA THR A 16 24.89 -17.68 11.93
C THR A 16 23.55 -17.97 11.27
N VAL A 17 22.53 -17.17 11.55
CA VAL A 17 21.29 -17.18 10.76
C VAL A 17 21.62 -16.64 9.37
N ALA A 18 21.50 -17.50 8.35
CA ALA A 18 21.62 -17.09 6.96
C ALA A 18 20.43 -16.17 6.66
N ALA A 19 20.71 -14.88 6.42
CA ALA A 19 19.70 -13.97 5.88
C ALA A 19 19.29 -14.47 4.48
N PRO A 20 17.99 -14.43 4.13
CA PRO A 20 17.57 -14.78 2.78
C PRO A 20 18.23 -13.82 1.78
N ALA A 21 18.76 -14.36 0.69
CA ALA A 21 19.30 -13.58 -0.41
C ALA A 21 18.14 -12.95 -1.21
N SER A 22 17.58 -11.86 -0.69
CA SER A 22 16.69 -10.98 -1.44
C SER A 22 17.45 -10.42 -2.64
N ALA A 23 16.88 -10.46 -3.83
CA ALA A 23 17.45 -9.75 -4.97
C ALA A 23 17.42 -8.25 -4.66
N ALA A 24 18.60 -7.65 -4.51
CA ALA A 24 18.74 -6.26 -4.08
C ALA A 24 18.06 -5.30 -5.07
N VAL A 25 17.24 -4.39 -4.54
CA VAL A 25 16.69 -3.26 -5.29
C VAL A 25 17.78 -2.22 -5.42
N THR A 26 18.04 -1.74 -6.65
CA THR A 26 19.03 -0.69 -6.90
C THR A 26 18.47 0.37 -7.83
N ILE A 27 18.83 1.63 -7.57
CA ILE A 27 18.42 2.76 -8.41
C ILE A 27 19.35 2.92 -9.62
N VAL A 28 18.80 3.17 -10.80
CA VAL A 28 19.58 3.53 -11.98
C VAL A 28 19.77 5.04 -11.97
N ASN A 29 20.91 5.49 -11.43
CA ASN A 29 21.14 6.91 -11.13
C ASN A 29 20.92 7.83 -12.35
N ASP A 30 21.40 7.45 -13.53
CA ASP A 30 21.26 8.27 -14.75
C ASP A 30 19.84 8.28 -15.33
N LYS A 31 18.92 7.51 -14.74
CA LYS A 31 17.52 7.33 -15.17
C LYS A 31 16.54 7.59 -14.01
N CYS A 32 16.96 8.40 -13.06
CA CYS A 32 16.12 8.86 -11.97
C CYS A 32 16.52 10.28 -11.59
N VAL A 33 15.69 11.27 -11.92
CA VAL A 33 15.81 12.63 -11.40
C VAL A 33 14.94 12.77 -10.16
N SER A 34 13.65 12.42 -10.29
CA SER A 34 12.68 12.34 -9.20
C SER A 34 11.54 11.41 -9.63
N VAL A 35 10.86 10.77 -8.67
CA VAL A 35 9.63 10.00 -8.97
C VAL A 35 8.49 10.88 -9.49
N SER A 36 8.54 12.19 -9.26
CA SER A 36 7.56 13.16 -9.77
C SER A 36 7.85 13.63 -11.20
N ASP A 37 8.99 13.25 -11.77
CA ASP A 37 9.25 13.50 -13.18
C ASP A 37 8.35 12.61 -14.05
N SER A 38 8.00 13.10 -15.24
CA SER A 38 7.24 12.34 -16.24
C SER A 38 7.87 11.00 -16.62
N ALA A 39 9.20 10.87 -16.53
CA ALA A 39 9.95 9.65 -16.78
C ALA A 39 10.00 8.72 -15.56
N GLY A 40 9.67 9.23 -14.37
CA GLY A 40 9.78 8.52 -13.10
C GLY A 40 11.22 8.17 -12.74
N CYS A 41 11.37 7.19 -11.85
CA CYS A 41 12.67 6.66 -11.45
C CYS A 41 12.80 5.19 -11.76
N LEU A 42 13.84 4.84 -12.53
CA LEU A 42 14.14 3.47 -12.91
C LEU A 42 14.94 2.73 -11.82
N PHE A 43 14.50 1.52 -11.52
CA PHE A 43 15.15 0.61 -10.58
C PHE A 43 15.43 -0.74 -11.24
N ASN A 44 16.54 -1.38 -10.85
CA ASN A 44 16.77 -2.79 -11.10
C ASN A 44 16.29 -3.60 -9.90
N GLY A 45 15.68 -4.75 -10.16
CA GLY A 45 15.20 -5.67 -9.14
C GLY A 45 13.70 -5.93 -9.24
N ASN A 46 13.10 -6.28 -8.11
CA ASN A 46 11.67 -6.59 -8.00
C ASN A 46 10.97 -5.54 -7.13
N ILE A 47 9.65 -5.44 -7.29
CA ILE A 47 8.81 -4.55 -6.50
C ILE A 47 7.57 -5.31 -6.04
N ALA A 48 7.36 -5.37 -4.73
CA ALA A 48 6.23 -6.00 -4.06
C ALA A 48 6.27 -5.57 -2.59
N ALA A 49 5.30 -6.01 -1.78
CA ALA A 49 5.22 -5.70 -0.36
C ALA A 49 6.59 -5.85 0.35
N GLN A 50 7.29 -6.97 0.15
CA GLN A 50 8.58 -7.25 0.78
C GLN A 50 9.75 -6.36 0.33
N PHE A 51 9.65 -5.71 -0.84
CA PHE A 51 10.69 -4.83 -1.39
C PHE A 51 10.39 -3.35 -1.17
N THR A 52 9.26 -3.02 -0.53
CA THR A 52 8.78 -1.64 -0.36
C THR A 52 9.74 -0.80 0.48
N ALA A 53 10.14 -1.32 1.65
CA ALA A 53 11.06 -0.62 2.55
C ALA A 53 12.45 -0.43 1.93
N GLU A 54 12.93 -1.43 1.18
CA GLU A 54 14.20 -1.35 0.47
C GLU A 54 14.16 -0.31 -0.65
N THR A 55 13.08 -0.30 -1.45
CA THR A 55 12.89 0.65 -2.55
C THR A 55 12.84 2.09 -2.03
N GLN A 56 12.09 2.32 -0.95
CA GLN A 56 12.04 3.62 -0.27
C GLN A 56 13.42 4.04 0.25
N SER A 57 14.12 3.14 0.94
CA SER A 57 15.45 3.43 1.48
C SER A 57 16.45 3.79 0.38
N VAL A 58 16.46 3.03 -0.72
CA VAL A 58 17.35 3.26 -1.87
C VAL A 58 17.03 4.59 -2.57
N TYR A 59 15.76 4.95 -2.69
CA TYR A 59 15.37 6.25 -3.26
C TYR A 59 15.78 7.41 -2.34
N ASN A 60 15.39 7.39 -1.06
CA ASN A 60 15.65 8.46 -0.09
C ASN A 60 17.15 8.66 0.18
N ALA A 61 17.95 7.58 0.09
CA ALA A 61 19.40 7.68 0.19
C ALA A 61 20.03 8.43 -1.02
N ALA A 62 19.33 8.47 -2.16
CA ALA A 62 19.87 8.95 -3.42
C ALA A 62 19.20 10.25 -3.91
N ARG A 63 17.99 10.58 -3.46
CA ARG A 63 17.15 11.65 -3.99
C ARG A 63 16.40 12.39 -2.88
N ASP A 64 16.07 13.64 -3.16
CA ASP A 64 15.32 14.55 -2.31
C ASP A 64 14.20 15.19 -3.18
N PRO A 65 12.95 15.35 -2.69
CA PRO A 65 12.46 14.99 -1.36
C PRO A 65 12.37 13.48 -1.12
N ASP A 66 12.55 13.09 0.14
CA ASP A 66 12.24 11.76 0.64
C ASP A 66 10.79 11.37 0.34
N ILE A 67 10.57 10.08 0.06
CA ILE A 67 9.25 9.48 -0.13
C ILE A 67 8.91 8.52 1.00
N SER A 68 7.61 8.25 1.12
CA SER A 68 7.05 7.21 2.00
C SER A 68 6.15 6.31 1.16
N LEU A 69 6.48 5.02 1.11
CA LEU A 69 5.75 4.03 0.34
C LEU A 69 4.92 3.14 1.27
N THR A 70 3.60 3.24 1.13
CA THR A 70 2.64 2.35 1.82
C THR A 70 2.08 1.38 0.80
N HIS A 71 2.56 0.15 0.78
CA HIS A 71 2.11 -0.87 -0.19
C HIS A 71 0.63 -1.18 0.00
N LEU A 72 -0.13 -1.14 -1.09
CA LEU A 72 -1.54 -1.55 -1.13
C LEU A 72 -1.63 -2.99 -1.64
N PHE A 73 -1.40 -3.18 -2.93
CA PHE A 73 -1.51 -4.45 -3.64
C PHE A 73 -0.71 -4.39 -4.94
N LYS A 74 -0.54 -5.54 -5.59
CA LYS A 74 -0.06 -5.64 -6.97
C LYS A 74 -1.09 -6.31 -7.87
N SER A 75 -1.02 -6.04 -9.17
CA SER A 75 -2.03 -6.47 -10.16
C SER A 75 -2.12 -8.00 -10.32
N ASP A 76 -1.10 -8.74 -9.92
CA ASP A 76 -1.00 -10.20 -10.05
C ASP A 76 -1.08 -10.93 -8.68
N ASP A 77 -1.58 -10.27 -7.63
CA ASP A 77 -1.68 -10.85 -6.26
C ASP A 77 -2.63 -12.07 -6.14
N GLY A 78 -3.21 -12.55 -7.25
CA GLY A 78 -3.99 -13.78 -7.33
C GLY A 78 -5.35 -13.74 -6.64
N GLN A 79 -5.55 -12.93 -5.59
CA GLN A 79 -6.80 -12.73 -4.85
C GLN A 79 -6.94 -11.33 -4.17
N GLY A 80 -5.89 -10.50 -4.17
CA GLY A 80 -5.84 -9.25 -3.39
C GLY A 80 -6.04 -7.94 -4.15
N PHE A 81 -6.03 -7.96 -5.49
CA PHE A 81 -6.20 -6.76 -6.30
C PHE A 81 -7.67 -6.34 -6.36
N LEU A 82 -8.01 -5.21 -5.72
CA LEU A 82 -9.36 -4.65 -5.67
C LEU A 82 -9.53 -3.58 -6.76
N GLY A 83 -9.39 -3.97 -8.02
CA GLY A 83 -9.38 -3.06 -9.15
C GLY A 83 -9.48 -3.74 -10.52
N THR A 84 -9.26 -2.95 -11.57
CA THR A 84 -9.22 -3.41 -12.96
C THR A 84 -7.96 -2.90 -13.64
N ILE A 85 -7.28 -3.78 -14.38
CA ILE A 85 -6.23 -3.41 -15.34
C ILE A 85 -6.79 -3.63 -16.75
N THR A 86 -6.58 -2.67 -17.64
CA THR A 86 -6.84 -2.83 -19.08
C THR A 86 -5.53 -2.81 -19.84
N PHE A 87 -5.57 -3.33 -21.05
CA PHE A 87 -4.46 -3.29 -22.01
C PHE A 87 -4.93 -2.61 -23.28
N ASP A 88 -4.15 -1.65 -23.78
CA ASP A 88 -4.47 -0.94 -25.02
C ASP A 88 -4.10 -1.74 -26.27
N ASP A 89 -3.18 -2.71 -26.10
CA ASP A 89 -2.65 -3.54 -27.17
C ASP A 89 -2.46 -4.99 -26.70
N ALA A 90 -2.36 -5.91 -27.67
CA ALA A 90 -2.08 -7.32 -27.42
C ALA A 90 -0.63 -7.59 -26.97
N SER A 91 0.23 -6.58 -26.97
CA SER A 91 1.61 -6.68 -26.49
C SER A 91 1.73 -6.33 -25.01
N GLU A 92 0.61 -5.98 -24.36
CA GLU A 92 0.50 -5.67 -22.94
C GLU A 92 1.53 -4.63 -22.48
N THR A 93 1.83 -3.65 -23.34
CA THR A 93 2.86 -2.61 -23.07
C THR A 93 2.32 -1.29 -22.56
N SER A 94 1.01 -1.10 -22.62
CA SER A 94 0.31 0.03 -22.01
C SER A 94 -1.13 -0.31 -21.70
N GLY A 95 -1.73 0.54 -20.87
CA GLY A 95 -3.14 0.44 -20.58
C GLY A 95 -3.57 1.39 -19.48
N THR A 96 -4.70 1.06 -18.87
CA THR A 96 -5.25 1.79 -17.73
C THR A 96 -5.33 0.90 -16.49
N TRP A 97 -5.41 1.55 -15.34
CA TRP A 97 -5.69 0.91 -14.07
C TRP A 97 -6.80 1.69 -13.35
N SER A 98 -7.55 0.98 -12.51
CA SER A 98 -8.54 1.55 -11.61
C SER A 98 -8.57 0.74 -10.32
N THR A 99 -8.73 1.40 -9.18
CA THR A 99 -8.77 0.82 -7.85
C THR A 99 -10.05 1.22 -7.14
N ASN A 100 -10.72 0.27 -6.49
CA ASN A 100 -11.96 0.53 -5.78
C ASN A 100 -11.70 0.73 -4.28
N GLY A 101 -11.99 1.93 -3.75
CA GLY A 101 -11.82 2.22 -2.33
C GLY A 101 -10.38 2.54 -1.91
N PHE A 102 -9.50 2.86 -2.86
CA PHE A 102 -8.11 3.25 -2.60
C PHE A 102 -7.72 4.47 -3.44
N LEU A 103 -6.85 5.30 -2.87
CA LEU A 103 -6.11 6.34 -3.58
C LEU A 103 -4.65 5.88 -3.69
N VAL A 104 -4.14 5.97 -4.91
CA VAL A 104 -2.77 5.63 -5.26
C VAL A 104 -1.97 6.92 -5.34
N ASP A 105 -0.92 7.00 -4.52
CA ASP A 105 0.03 8.11 -4.47
C ASP A 105 1.27 7.78 -5.31
N TYR A 106 1.65 6.51 -5.36
CA TYR A 106 2.75 6.02 -6.21
C TYR A 106 2.36 4.77 -6.97
N LEU A 107 2.84 4.69 -8.20
CA LEU A 107 2.66 3.55 -9.09
C LEU A 107 4.02 3.02 -9.53
N ALA A 108 4.28 1.74 -9.29
CA ALA A 108 5.41 1.05 -9.88
C ALA A 108 4.98 0.19 -11.06
N VAL A 109 5.53 0.45 -12.23
CA VAL A 109 5.33 -0.36 -13.43
C VAL A 109 6.51 -1.31 -13.56
N LYS A 110 6.28 -2.62 -13.50
CA LYS A 110 7.34 -3.62 -13.63
C LYS A 110 7.27 -4.35 -14.96
N ALA A 111 8.43 -4.48 -15.60
CA ALA A 111 8.62 -5.37 -16.74
C ALA A 111 9.98 -6.06 -16.66
N GLY A 112 9.98 -7.38 -16.61
CA GLY A 112 11.23 -8.14 -16.55
C GLY A 112 12.01 -7.95 -15.25
N SER A 113 13.27 -7.55 -15.35
CA SER A 113 14.18 -7.35 -14.20
C SER A 113 14.23 -5.90 -13.70
N GLN A 114 13.37 -5.03 -14.21
CA GLN A 114 13.36 -3.60 -13.88
C GLN A 114 11.94 -3.11 -13.61
N PHE A 115 11.84 -1.98 -12.92
CA PHE A 115 10.58 -1.27 -12.74
C PHE A 115 10.82 0.25 -12.72
N VAL A 116 9.81 1.02 -13.10
CA VAL A 116 9.81 2.48 -12.92
C VAL A 116 8.80 2.83 -11.84
N LEU A 117 9.21 3.65 -10.88
CA LEU A 117 8.36 4.21 -9.85
C LEU A 117 7.98 5.65 -10.23
N TYR A 118 6.68 5.93 -10.20
CA TYR A 118 6.10 7.25 -10.44
C TYR A 118 5.37 7.71 -9.19
N SER A 119 5.53 8.98 -8.81
CA SER A 119 4.56 9.65 -7.94
C SER A 119 3.48 10.25 -8.81
N ILE A 120 2.23 10.07 -8.42
CA ILE A 120 1.08 10.63 -9.12
C ILE A 120 0.28 11.49 -8.15
N ALA A 121 -0.51 12.42 -8.69
CA ALA A 121 -1.55 13.03 -7.87
C ALA A 121 -2.47 11.92 -7.34
N PRO A 122 -2.81 11.90 -6.04
CA PRO A 122 -3.60 10.83 -5.44
C PRO A 122 -4.84 10.53 -6.27
N ALA A 123 -4.92 9.34 -6.86
CA ALA A 123 -5.96 8.98 -7.80
C ALA A 123 -6.39 7.52 -7.64
N SER A 124 -7.64 7.23 -7.98
CA SER A 124 -8.19 5.87 -8.01
C SER A 124 -8.15 5.25 -9.41
N SER A 125 -7.63 5.96 -10.41
CA SER A 125 -7.43 5.44 -11.76
C SER A 125 -6.33 6.21 -12.48
N GLY A 126 -5.77 5.61 -13.53
CA GLY A 126 -4.73 6.23 -14.33
C GLY A 126 -4.29 5.37 -15.51
N THR A 127 -3.24 5.82 -16.18
CA THR A 127 -2.59 5.09 -17.27
C THR A 127 -1.27 4.51 -16.80
N TRP A 128 -0.77 3.51 -17.52
CA TRP A 128 0.54 2.92 -17.29
C TRP A 128 1.18 2.53 -18.62
N SER A 129 2.52 2.46 -18.66
CA SER A 129 3.24 1.94 -19.83
C SER A 129 4.61 1.39 -19.47
N THR A 130 5.07 0.37 -20.21
CA THR A 130 6.42 -0.18 -20.15
C THR A 130 7.40 0.49 -21.12
N ALA A 131 7.04 1.63 -21.72
CA ALA A 131 7.87 2.30 -22.72
C ALA A 131 9.29 2.67 -22.23
N GLY A 132 9.45 2.97 -20.93
CA GLY A 132 10.75 3.22 -20.30
C GLY A 132 11.55 1.95 -19.94
N LEU A 133 10.97 0.77 -20.14
CA LEU A 133 11.48 -0.53 -19.70
C LEU A 133 11.86 -1.38 -20.92
N VAL A 134 12.93 -0.98 -21.59
CA VAL A 134 13.45 -1.67 -22.77
C VAL A 134 14.61 -2.59 -22.43
N ASN A 135 14.75 -3.70 -23.15
CA ASN A 135 15.95 -4.53 -23.05
C ASN A 135 17.18 -3.84 -23.68
N GLY A 136 18.36 -4.46 -23.60
CA GLY A 136 19.59 -3.94 -24.23
C GLY A 136 19.53 -3.76 -25.76
N ARG A 137 18.44 -4.16 -26.41
CA ARG A 137 18.17 -3.95 -27.85
C ARG A 137 17.08 -2.89 -28.10
N GLY A 138 16.60 -2.18 -27.07
CA GLY A 138 15.57 -1.16 -27.20
C GLY A 138 14.14 -1.71 -27.36
N ILE A 139 13.93 -3.01 -27.16
CA ILE A 139 12.60 -3.64 -27.32
C ILE A 139 11.84 -3.53 -26.00
N LYS A 140 10.61 -3.00 -26.05
CA LYS A 140 9.67 -2.94 -24.92
C LYS A 140 9.31 -4.35 -24.45
N ARG A 141 9.02 -4.48 -23.16
CA ARG A 141 8.62 -5.75 -22.56
C ARG A 141 7.16 -5.71 -22.12
N GLU A 142 6.53 -6.87 -22.14
CA GLU A 142 5.22 -7.10 -21.55
C GLU A 142 5.23 -6.74 -20.06
N LEU A 143 4.10 -6.24 -19.58
CA LEU A 143 3.88 -5.96 -18.17
C LEU A 143 4.08 -7.24 -17.37
N SER A 144 4.91 -7.19 -16.33
CA SER A 144 4.98 -8.26 -15.34
C SER A 144 3.90 -8.08 -14.28
N HIS A 145 3.86 -6.89 -13.68
CA HIS A 145 2.78 -6.46 -12.79
C HIS A 145 2.90 -4.96 -12.52
N LEU A 146 1.81 -4.38 -12.01
CA LEU A 146 1.79 -3.07 -11.38
C LEU A 146 1.79 -3.23 -9.87
N SER A 147 2.54 -2.41 -9.14
CA SER A 147 2.47 -2.32 -7.68
C SER A 147 2.00 -0.93 -7.28
N PHE A 148 1.01 -0.89 -6.40
CA PHE A 148 0.31 0.32 -6.01
C PHE A 148 0.66 0.68 -4.58
N PHE A 149 0.90 1.97 -4.34
CA PHE A 149 1.18 2.52 -3.02
C PHE A 149 0.25 3.70 -2.74
N GLY A 150 -0.24 3.77 -1.51
CA GLY A 150 -1.06 4.88 -1.07
C GLY A 150 -1.93 4.51 0.12
N SER A 151 -3.21 4.90 0.08
CA SER A 151 -4.11 4.78 1.22
C SER A 151 -5.50 4.26 0.84
N ALA A 152 -6.14 3.59 1.79
CA ALA A 152 -7.55 3.22 1.65
C ALA A 152 -8.43 4.46 1.81
N VAL A 153 -9.37 4.64 0.90
CA VAL A 153 -10.48 5.59 1.04
C VAL A 153 -11.42 4.99 2.07
N GLN A 154 -11.26 5.41 3.33
CA GLN A 154 -12.24 5.12 4.35
C GLN A 154 -13.53 5.83 3.95
N ALA A 155 -14.47 5.09 3.35
CA ALA A 155 -15.85 5.56 3.29
C ALA A 155 -16.27 5.78 4.75
N ALA A 156 -16.53 7.02 5.13
CA ALA A 156 -17.15 7.32 6.41
C ALA A 156 -18.50 6.60 6.42
N VAL A 157 -18.52 5.37 6.96
CA VAL A 157 -19.75 4.66 7.21
C VAL A 157 -20.48 5.52 8.23
N PRO A 158 -21.65 6.11 7.91
CA PRO A 158 -22.46 6.76 8.92
C PRO A 158 -22.85 5.63 9.86
N GLU A 159 -22.25 5.62 11.05
CA GLU A 159 -22.47 4.54 11.97
C GLU A 159 -23.98 4.38 12.21
N PRO A 160 -24.57 3.20 11.99
CA PRO A 160 -26.02 2.99 12.14
C PRO A 160 -26.53 3.33 13.55
N THR A 161 -25.62 3.55 14.50
CA THR A 161 -25.85 4.06 15.85
C THR A 161 -26.42 5.49 15.88
N SER A 162 -26.07 6.39 14.95
CA SER A 162 -26.62 7.76 14.99
C SER A 162 -28.13 7.77 14.80
N TRP A 163 -28.65 6.93 13.90
CA TRP A 163 -30.09 6.85 13.65
C TRP A 163 -30.79 6.06 14.75
N ALA A 164 -30.14 5.02 15.28
CA ALA A 164 -30.64 4.30 16.44
C ALA A 164 -30.75 5.19 17.69
N MET A 165 -29.77 6.07 17.94
CA MET A 165 -29.78 7.00 19.07
C MET A 165 -30.81 8.13 18.89
N MET A 166 -31.03 8.57 17.65
CA MET A 166 -32.11 9.52 17.33
C MET A 166 -33.48 8.88 17.57
N ILE A 167 -33.71 7.68 17.02
CA ILE A 167 -34.96 6.93 17.21
C ILE A 167 -35.19 6.61 18.69
N ALA A 168 -34.15 6.20 19.41
CA ALA A 168 -34.22 5.94 20.84
C ALA A 168 -34.52 7.21 21.64
N GLY A 169 -33.86 8.33 21.35
CA GLY A 169 -34.10 9.62 22.00
C GLY A 169 -35.55 10.09 21.82
N PHE A 170 -36.07 10.06 20.59
CA PHE A 170 -37.46 10.43 20.32
C PHE A 170 -38.47 9.43 20.91
N GLY A 171 -38.15 8.13 20.86
CA GLY A 171 -38.97 7.09 21.47
C GLY A 171 -39.12 7.29 22.97
N LEU A 172 -38.03 7.64 23.67
CA LEU A 172 -38.02 7.90 25.11
C LEU A 172 -38.80 9.16 25.48
N ILE A 173 -38.60 10.27 24.76
CA ILE A 173 -39.33 11.52 25.00
C ILE A 173 -40.84 11.31 24.76
N GLY A 174 -41.21 10.68 23.65
CA GLY A 174 -42.61 10.39 23.32
C GLY A 174 -43.27 9.44 24.32
N ALA A 175 -42.57 8.39 24.75
CA ALA A 175 -43.03 7.48 25.80
C ALA A 175 -43.21 8.22 27.14
N GLY A 176 -42.27 9.10 27.50
CA GLY A 176 -42.35 9.94 28.69
C GLY A 176 -43.59 10.82 28.73
N MET A 177 -43.91 11.51 27.62
CA MET A 177 -45.10 12.36 27.52
C MET A 177 -46.41 11.55 27.56
N ARG A 178 -46.42 10.32 27.01
CA ARG A 178 -47.60 9.45 27.01
C ARG A 178 -47.90 8.86 28.40
N SER A 179 -46.88 8.59 29.22
CA SER A 179 -47.06 8.01 30.56
C SER A 179 -47.81 8.95 31.51
N ARG A 180 -47.46 10.25 31.53
CA ARG A 180 -48.01 11.25 32.48
C ARG A 180 -49.51 11.52 32.33
N ARG A 181 -50.10 11.18 31.18
CA ARG A 181 -51.54 11.38 30.95
C ARG A 181 -52.42 10.33 31.63
N LYS A 182 -51.85 9.19 32.02
CA LYS A 182 -52.63 8.10 32.61
C LYS A 182 -52.94 8.35 34.09
N ASP A 183 -52.10 9.09 34.80
CA ASP A 183 -52.25 9.27 36.24
C ASP A 183 -53.17 10.45 36.62
N GLY A 184 -53.32 11.44 35.73
CA GLY A 184 -54.12 12.63 36.00
C GLY A 184 -55.64 12.49 35.78
N ALA A 185 -56.07 11.50 35.00
CA ALA A 185 -57.49 11.39 34.61
C ALA A 185 -58.33 10.50 35.55
N ALA A 186 -57.72 9.81 36.52
CA ALA A 186 -58.39 8.73 37.25
C ALA A 186 -58.85 9.08 38.68
N LEU A 187 -58.58 10.27 39.23
CA LEU A 187 -58.68 10.46 40.70
C LEU A 187 -59.52 11.61 41.28
N CYS A 188 -60.35 12.35 40.54
CA CYS A 188 -61.39 13.20 41.15
C CYS A 188 -62.44 13.55 40.09
N GLN A 189 -63.76 13.49 40.26
CA GLN A 189 -64.72 13.27 41.37
C GLN A 189 -66.08 13.21 40.62
N ALA A 190 -67.01 12.24 40.75
CA ALA A 190 -67.84 11.81 41.89
C ALA A 190 -68.43 12.96 42.71
#